data_AF-A0A957R0L0-F1
#
_entry.id   AF-A0A957R0L0-F1
#
_cell.length_a   1.000
_cell.length_b   1.000
_cell.length_c   1.000
_cell.angle_alpha   90.00
_cell.angle_beta   90.00
_cell.angle_gamma   90.00
#
_symmetry.space_group_name_H-M   'P 1'
#
loop_
_entity.id
_entity.type
_entity.pdbx_description
1 polymer ?
#
loop_
_entity_poly.entity_id
_entity_poly.type
_entity_poly.pdbx_seq_one_letter_code
_entity_poly.pdbx_strand_id
1 'polypeptide(L)'
;MRRLAYIRALLLVGLLLAQSRPAAAQTNLIRNPGFEAPYSAWGGIGPIQVAHEWTPWWSEQPDHNPPWYRPEWKPAEAQFFPNRVLSGERAQQWFTFHASHYAGMYQQVFNVVPGVRYQFSVYAQVWSSVEDDPYPSVLPANPRLQIGIDPTGNWNAFSGDIVWSGEAPMNAVIDQWGYMVVEATAQNNVITVFMKTSPDFANKHNDTYWDNANLIVAGQAPPPTNTPAPPTPIPSDTPVP
;
A
#
# COMPACT_ATOMS: atom_id res chain seq x y z
N MET A 1 25.48 -0.72 84.39
CA MET A 1 24.51 0.05 83.57
C MET A 1 25.27 0.74 82.45
N ARG A 2 25.07 0.32 81.18
CA ARG A 2 25.31 1.10 79.94
C ARG A 2 24.96 0.17 78.77
N ARG A 3 23.77 0.33 78.19
CA ARG A 3 23.36 -0.33 76.94
C ARG A 3 23.55 0.68 75.81
N LEU A 4 24.43 0.36 74.86
CA LEU A 4 24.54 1.06 73.58
C LEU A 4 23.40 0.58 72.68
N ALA A 5 22.57 1.50 72.19
CA ALA A 5 21.54 1.24 71.20
C ALA A 5 22.13 1.50 69.79
N TYR A 6 22.10 0.49 68.92
CA TYR A 6 22.39 0.66 67.50
C TYR A 6 21.07 0.85 66.74
N ILE A 7 20.90 2.03 66.14
CA ILE A 7 19.80 2.31 65.20
C ILE A 7 20.28 1.85 63.81
N ARG A 8 19.60 0.86 63.23
CA ARG A 8 19.79 0.49 61.81
C ARG A 8 18.78 1.25 60.97
N ALA A 9 19.25 2.17 60.14
CA ALA A 9 18.45 2.80 59.09
C ALA A 9 18.35 1.83 57.89
N LEU A 10 17.14 1.45 57.53
CA LEU A 10 16.82 0.68 56.32
C LEU A 10 16.45 1.67 55.21
N LEU A 11 17.34 1.82 54.22
CA LEU A 11 17.03 2.49 52.95
C LEU A 11 16.26 1.51 52.06
N LEU A 12 14.97 1.81 51.81
CA LEU A 12 14.17 1.16 50.77
C LEU A 12 14.38 1.93 49.46
N VAL A 13 15.14 1.34 48.54
CA VAL A 13 15.22 1.78 47.15
C VAL A 13 14.04 1.16 46.41
N GLY A 14 13.03 1.97 46.10
CA GLY A 14 11.90 1.57 45.28
C GLY A 14 12.29 1.50 43.80
N LEU A 15 12.39 0.29 43.26
CA LEU A 15 12.58 0.07 41.82
C LEU A 15 11.25 0.33 41.10
N LEU A 16 11.11 1.47 40.41
CA LEU A 16 10.01 1.71 39.48
C LEU A 16 10.22 0.83 38.24
N LEU A 17 9.51 -0.29 38.18
CA LEU A 17 9.35 -1.07 36.95
C LEU A 17 8.42 -0.28 36.02
N ALA A 18 8.99 0.38 35.01
CA ALA A 18 8.23 0.89 33.89
C ALA A 18 7.61 -0.31 33.14
N GLN A 19 6.32 -0.54 33.33
CA GLN A 19 5.60 -1.55 32.55
C GLN A 19 5.48 -1.04 31.11
N SER A 20 6.21 -1.67 30.18
CA SER A 20 5.96 -1.52 28.76
C SER A 20 4.57 -2.07 28.46
N ARG A 21 3.61 -1.16 28.19
CA ARG A 21 2.33 -1.58 27.63
C ARG A 21 2.60 -2.09 26.22
N PRO A 22 2.10 -3.28 25.83
CA PRO A 22 2.15 -3.68 24.44
C PRO A 22 1.41 -2.62 23.62
N ALA A 23 2.02 -2.17 22.52
CA ALA A 23 1.33 -1.32 21.56
C ALA A 23 0.09 -2.09 21.06
N ALA A 24 -1.09 -1.48 21.18
CA ALA A 24 -2.29 -2.05 20.57
C ALA A 24 -2.06 -2.17 19.07
N ALA A 25 -2.39 -3.32 18.48
CA ALA A 25 -2.36 -3.50 17.04
C ALA A 25 -3.23 -2.42 16.38
N GLN A 26 -2.64 -1.61 15.50
CA GLN A 26 -3.39 -0.62 14.74
C GLN A 26 -4.41 -1.32 13.85
N THR A 27 -5.64 -0.82 13.86
CA THR A 27 -6.69 -1.32 12.97
C THR A 27 -6.53 -0.64 11.61
N ASN A 28 -6.32 -1.43 10.55
CA ASN A 28 -6.35 -0.93 9.18
C ASN A 28 -7.77 -0.46 8.85
N LEU A 29 -7.89 0.78 8.38
CA LEU A 29 -9.17 1.41 8.03
C LEU A 29 -9.58 1.15 6.57
N ILE A 30 -8.69 0.62 5.75
CA ILE A 30 -8.99 0.25 4.36
C ILE A 30 -9.89 -0.98 4.32
N ARG A 31 -10.92 -0.92 3.49
CA ARG A 31 -11.78 -2.05 3.14
C ARG A 31 -11.19 -2.76 1.93
N ASN A 32 -11.17 -4.10 1.97
CA ASN A 32 -10.49 -4.93 0.96
C ASN A 32 -9.03 -4.49 0.67
N PRO A 33 -8.15 -4.49 1.69
CA PRO A 33 -6.79 -3.97 1.55
C PRO A 33 -5.88 -4.80 0.61
N GLY A 34 -6.17 -6.09 0.45
CA GLY A 34 -5.44 -6.99 -0.46
C GLY A 34 -6.04 -7.06 -1.87
N PHE A 35 -7.05 -6.26 -2.19
CA PHE A 35 -7.73 -6.31 -3.50
C PHE A 35 -8.21 -7.72 -3.88
N GLU A 36 -8.73 -8.44 -2.90
CA GLU A 36 -9.24 -9.78 -3.06
C GLU A 36 -10.62 -9.78 -3.70
N ALA A 37 -11.09 -10.98 -4.08
CA ALA A 37 -12.42 -11.20 -4.60
C ALA A 37 -13.53 -10.62 -3.68
N PRO A 38 -14.69 -10.21 -4.23
CA PRO A 38 -15.08 -10.29 -5.65
C PRO A 38 -14.61 -9.09 -6.48
N TYR A 39 -14.62 -9.29 -7.81
CA TYR A 39 -14.42 -8.22 -8.80
C TYR A 39 -15.73 -7.98 -9.54
N SER A 40 -15.96 -6.75 -9.98
CA SER A 40 -17.15 -6.40 -10.75
C SER A 40 -16.83 -5.40 -11.86
N ALA A 41 -17.61 -5.47 -12.94
CA ALA A 41 -17.53 -4.52 -14.05
C ALA A 41 -18.03 -3.14 -13.60
N TRP A 42 -17.13 -2.15 -13.56
CA TRP A 42 -17.50 -0.78 -13.22
C TRP A 42 -18.41 -0.19 -14.30
N GLY A 43 -19.59 0.30 -13.91
CA GLY A 43 -20.57 0.87 -14.83
C GLY A 43 -21.04 -0.11 -15.92
N GLY A 44 -20.89 -1.43 -15.71
CA GLY A 44 -21.19 -2.45 -16.71
C GLY A 44 -20.15 -2.56 -17.84
N ILE A 45 -19.01 -1.89 -17.73
CA ILE A 45 -17.95 -1.90 -18.74
C ILE A 45 -17.04 -3.12 -18.48
N GLY A 46 -17.16 -4.15 -19.33
CA GLY A 46 -16.44 -5.42 -19.18
C GLY A 46 -14.93 -5.29 -18.92
N PRO A 47 -14.18 -4.46 -19.66
CA PRO A 47 -12.75 -4.25 -19.43
C PRO A 47 -12.37 -3.46 -18.15
N ILE A 48 -13.32 -3.03 -17.32
CA ILE A 48 -13.04 -2.34 -16.05
C ILE A 48 -13.49 -3.25 -14.89
N GLN A 49 -12.73 -4.30 -14.62
CA GLN A 49 -12.97 -5.20 -13.49
C GLN A 49 -12.24 -4.67 -12.25
N VAL A 50 -13.00 -4.28 -11.24
CA VAL A 50 -12.49 -3.59 -10.04
C VAL A 50 -12.74 -4.43 -8.81
N ALA A 51 -11.74 -4.56 -7.95
CA ALA A 51 -11.88 -5.16 -6.64
C ALA A 51 -12.98 -4.47 -5.83
N HIS A 52 -13.82 -5.24 -5.14
CA HIS A 52 -14.89 -4.70 -4.30
C HIS A 52 -14.34 -3.68 -3.28
N GLU A 53 -15.13 -2.66 -2.94
CA GLU A 53 -14.79 -1.50 -2.09
C GLU A 53 -13.88 -0.42 -2.73
N TRP A 54 -13.46 -0.59 -3.98
CA TRP A 54 -12.65 0.40 -4.68
C TRP A 54 -13.35 0.97 -5.91
N THR A 55 -12.97 2.20 -6.28
CA THR A 55 -13.54 2.89 -7.44
C THR A 55 -12.44 3.35 -8.40
N PRO A 56 -12.54 3.09 -9.71
CA PRO A 56 -11.56 3.55 -10.70
C PRO A 56 -11.84 5.01 -11.08
N TRP A 57 -10.80 5.69 -11.56
CA TRP A 57 -10.89 7.02 -12.13
C TRP A 57 -9.85 7.18 -13.25
N TRP A 58 -10.13 8.05 -14.22
CA TRP A 58 -9.21 8.34 -15.33
C TRP A 58 -9.52 9.68 -15.99
N SER A 59 -8.54 10.20 -16.75
CA SER A 59 -8.71 11.30 -17.70
C SER A 59 -8.37 10.80 -19.10
N GLU A 60 -9.24 11.05 -20.08
CA GLU A 60 -8.93 10.84 -21.50
C GLU A 60 -8.55 12.18 -22.12
N GLN A 61 -7.35 12.23 -22.70
CA GLN A 61 -6.81 13.43 -23.36
C GLN A 61 -6.14 13.00 -24.67
N PRO A 62 -6.91 12.90 -25.77
CA PRO A 62 -6.38 12.44 -27.06
C PRO A 62 -5.38 13.42 -27.69
N ASP A 63 -5.35 14.67 -27.22
CA ASP A 63 -4.46 15.75 -27.62
C ASP A 63 -3.17 15.84 -26.77
N HIS A 64 -3.10 15.13 -25.65
CA HIS A 64 -1.86 14.98 -24.88
C HIS A 64 -0.81 14.21 -25.71
N ASN A 65 0.48 14.38 -25.40
CA ASN A 65 1.58 13.67 -26.06
C ASN A 65 2.48 12.93 -25.05
N PRO A 66 2.44 11.59 -24.98
CA PRO A 66 1.59 10.68 -25.76
C PRO A 66 0.10 10.77 -25.33
N PRO A 67 -0.87 10.47 -26.20
CA PRO A 67 -2.29 10.53 -25.85
C PRO A 67 -2.62 9.70 -24.60
N TRP A 68 -3.51 10.24 -23.75
CA TRP A 68 -4.03 9.51 -22.60
C TRP A 68 -5.34 8.82 -22.97
N TYR A 69 -5.33 7.50 -22.86
CA TYR A 69 -6.49 6.65 -23.04
C TYR A 69 -6.93 6.04 -21.71
N ARG A 70 -8.21 5.67 -21.62
CA ARG A 70 -8.72 4.90 -20.49
C ARG A 70 -8.01 3.53 -20.40
N PRO A 71 -7.44 3.18 -19.23
CA PRO A 71 -6.91 1.83 -18.98
C PRO A 71 -7.97 0.73 -19.02
N GLU A 72 -7.49 -0.50 -19.00
CA GLU A 72 -8.27 -1.65 -18.56
C GLU A 72 -7.89 -2.01 -17.12
N TRP A 73 -8.88 -2.40 -16.31
CA TRP A 73 -8.70 -2.88 -14.94
C TRP A 73 -9.06 -4.36 -14.87
N LYS A 74 -8.25 -5.14 -14.17
CA LYS A 74 -8.46 -6.58 -13.98
C LYS A 74 -7.77 -7.08 -12.70
N PRO A 75 -8.19 -8.24 -12.16
CA PRO A 75 -7.36 -8.92 -11.17
C PRO A 75 -6.07 -9.42 -11.83
N ALA A 76 -4.95 -9.24 -11.16
CA ALA A 76 -3.85 -10.17 -11.27
C ALA A 76 -4.16 -11.38 -10.37
N GLU A 77 -3.88 -12.59 -10.83
CA GLU A 77 -4.19 -13.82 -10.09
C GLU A 77 -2.92 -14.63 -9.88
N ALA A 78 -2.68 -15.03 -8.63
CA ALA A 78 -1.46 -15.73 -8.22
C ALA A 78 -1.29 -17.07 -8.95
N GLN A 79 -2.39 -17.71 -9.33
CA GLN A 79 -2.39 -18.96 -10.10
C GLN A 79 -1.72 -18.82 -11.49
N PHE A 80 -1.71 -17.63 -12.09
CA PHE A 80 -1.13 -17.39 -13.43
C PHE A 80 0.17 -16.60 -13.34
N PHE A 81 0.22 -15.58 -12.49
CA PHE A 81 1.36 -14.68 -12.34
C PHE A 81 1.66 -14.46 -10.86
N PRO A 82 2.26 -15.46 -10.17
CA PRO A 82 2.50 -15.38 -8.73
C PRO A 82 3.42 -14.22 -8.35
N ASN A 83 4.30 -13.78 -9.25
CA ASN A 83 5.16 -12.60 -9.04
C ASN A 83 4.42 -11.27 -9.15
N ARG A 84 3.12 -11.27 -9.48
CA ARG A 84 2.27 -10.08 -9.63
C ARG A 84 1.19 -9.98 -8.54
N VAL A 85 1.24 -10.86 -7.54
CA VAL A 85 0.41 -10.83 -6.33
C VAL A 85 1.35 -10.87 -5.11
N LEU A 86 1.24 -9.91 -4.20
CA LEU A 86 2.15 -9.83 -3.04
C LEU A 86 1.67 -10.74 -1.91
N SER A 87 0.35 -10.84 -1.72
CA SER A 87 -0.27 -11.70 -0.73
C SER A 87 -1.65 -12.16 -1.15
N GLY A 88 -2.11 -13.28 -0.58
CA GLY A 88 -3.42 -13.83 -0.92
C GLY A 88 -3.44 -14.43 -2.32
N GLU A 89 -4.57 -14.30 -3.01
CA GLU A 89 -4.82 -14.92 -4.32
C GLU A 89 -4.84 -13.89 -5.45
N ARG A 90 -5.07 -12.61 -5.15
CA ARG A 90 -5.24 -11.56 -6.14
C ARG A 90 -4.59 -10.25 -5.73
N ALA A 91 -4.22 -9.48 -6.75
CA ALA A 91 -3.87 -8.06 -6.62
C ALA A 91 -4.66 -7.28 -7.67
N GLN A 92 -4.85 -5.98 -7.46
CA GLN A 92 -5.49 -5.16 -8.48
C GLN A 92 -4.46 -4.78 -9.55
N GLN A 93 -4.81 -5.04 -10.81
CA GLN A 93 -4.03 -4.60 -11.97
C GLN A 93 -4.81 -3.54 -12.76
N TRP A 94 -4.09 -2.59 -13.35
CA TRP A 94 -4.56 -1.88 -14.53
C TRP A 94 -3.42 -1.56 -15.48
N PHE A 95 -3.76 -1.42 -16.76
CA PHE A 95 -2.78 -1.25 -17.82
C PHE A 95 -3.34 -0.50 -19.03
N THR A 96 -2.43 -0.01 -19.86
CA THR A 96 -2.69 0.41 -21.24
C THR A 96 -1.76 -0.33 -22.19
N PHE A 97 -2.26 -0.67 -23.39
CA PHE A 97 -1.49 -1.36 -24.42
C PHE A 97 -1.17 -0.39 -25.57
N HIS A 98 0.11 -0.19 -25.90
CA HIS A 98 0.58 0.81 -26.86
C HIS A 98 0.05 2.23 -26.58
N ALA A 99 -0.10 2.58 -25.31
CA ALA A 99 -0.73 3.83 -24.88
C ALA A 99 -0.21 4.28 -23.51
N SER A 100 -0.35 5.58 -23.25
CA SER A 100 -0.22 6.16 -21.91
C SER A 100 -1.62 6.44 -21.34
N HIS A 101 -1.67 6.80 -20.06
CA HIS A 101 -2.88 7.11 -19.33
C HIS A 101 -2.59 8.10 -18.21
N TYR A 102 -3.64 8.70 -17.67
CA TYR A 102 -3.63 9.35 -16.36
C TYR A 102 -4.82 8.83 -15.57
N ALA A 103 -4.57 7.92 -14.64
CA ALA A 103 -5.62 7.10 -14.05
C ALA A 103 -5.21 6.49 -12.70
N GLY A 104 -6.18 5.88 -12.04
CA GLY A 104 -5.95 5.02 -10.91
C GLY A 104 -7.23 4.62 -10.20
N MET A 105 -7.16 4.47 -8.88
CA MET A 105 -8.29 4.05 -8.04
C MET A 105 -8.34 4.84 -6.74
N TYR A 106 -9.51 4.89 -6.11
CA TYR A 106 -9.71 5.53 -4.81
C TYR A 106 -10.64 4.73 -3.90
N GLN A 107 -10.58 5.04 -2.60
CA GLN A 107 -11.54 4.61 -1.59
C GLN A 107 -11.79 5.76 -0.60
N GLN A 108 -13.06 6.04 -0.32
CA GLN A 108 -13.43 6.94 0.77
C GLN A 108 -13.47 6.17 2.09
N VAL A 109 -12.86 6.75 3.12
CA VAL A 109 -12.81 6.18 4.47
C VAL A 109 -13.59 7.08 5.42
N PHE A 110 -14.72 6.58 5.88
CA PHE A 110 -15.64 7.28 6.77
C PHE A 110 -15.30 7.07 8.24
N ASN A 111 -15.86 7.92 9.10
CA ASN A 111 -15.70 7.88 10.56
C ASN A 111 -14.25 8.10 11.01
N VAL A 112 -13.46 8.82 10.22
CA VAL A 112 -12.18 9.36 10.66
C VAL A 112 -12.41 10.59 11.56
N VAL A 113 -11.39 10.97 12.32
CA VAL A 113 -11.49 12.06 13.30
C VAL A 113 -10.84 13.32 12.71
N PRO A 114 -11.58 14.43 12.51
CA PRO A 114 -10.99 15.69 12.10
C PRO A 114 -9.84 16.13 13.02
N GLY A 115 -8.77 16.68 12.44
CA GLY A 115 -7.55 17.07 13.16
C GLY A 115 -6.57 15.93 13.44
N VAL A 116 -6.95 14.67 13.20
CA VAL A 116 -6.04 13.51 13.33
C VAL A 116 -5.25 13.31 12.03
N ARG A 117 -3.96 13.02 12.19
CA ARG A 117 -3.08 12.68 11.08
C ARG A 117 -3.18 11.19 10.75
N TYR A 118 -3.44 10.89 9.49
CA TYR A 118 -3.52 9.53 8.97
C TYR A 118 -2.35 9.25 8.03
N GLN A 119 -1.89 8.00 8.02
CA GLN A 119 -0.86 7.50 7.13
C GLN A 119 -1.49 6.46 6.20
N PHE A 120 -1.53 6.75 4.90
CA PHE A 120 -1.91 5.80 3.87
C PHE A 120 -0.65 5.17 3.28
N SER A 121 -0.66 3.85 3.13
CA SER A 121 0.38 3.11 2.43
C SER A 121 -0.19 1.98 1.60
N VAL A 122 0.57 1.54 0.61
CA VAL A 122 0.23 0.44 -0.30
C VAL A 122 1.50 -0.03 -1.01
N TYR A 123 1.54 -1.29 -1.42
CA TYR A 123 2.60 -1.79 -2.28
C TYR A 123 2.19 -1.69 -3.75
N ALA A 124 3.15 -1.30 -4.58
CA ALA A 124 2.98 -1.25 -6.02
C ALA A 124 4.13 -1.97 -6.74
N GLN A 125 3.82 -2.64 -7.83
CA GLN A 125 4.77 -3.18 -8.78
C GLN A 125 4.39 -2.75 -10.19
N VAL A 126 5.38 -2.60 -11.06
CA VAL A 126 5.21 -2.17 -12.45
C VAL A 126 5.85 -3.18 -13.38
N TRP A 127 5.22 -3.40 -14.53
CA TRP A 127 5.84 -3.95 -15.72
C TRP A 127 5.64 -2.95 -16.85
N SER A 128 6.73 -2.40 -17.35
CA SER A 128 6.68 -1.47 -18.48
C SER A 128 7.68 -1.92 -19.52
N SER A 129 7.20 -2.31 -20.68
CA SER A 129 8.04 -2.97 -21.68
C SER A 129 7.61 -2.62 -23.09
N VAL A 130 8.59 -2.53 -23.99
CA VAL A 130 8.34 -2.53 -25.44
C VAL A 130 8.26 -3.95 -26.02
N GLU A 131 8.67 -4.97 -25.24
CA GLU A 131 8.70 -6.39 -25.61
C GLU A 131 7.65 -7.21 -24.86
N ASP A 132 7.37 -8.44 -25.30
CA ASP A 132 6.29 -9.28 -24.79
C ASP A 132 6.64 -10.20 -23.60
N ASP A 133 7.92 -10.33 -23.24
CA ASP A 133 8.30 -11.11 -22.05
C ASP A 133 7.75 -10.42 -20.78
N PRO A 134 6.84 -11.06 -20.01
CA PRO A 134 6.19 -10.44 -18.86
C PRO A 134 7.06 -10.43 -17.59
N TYR A 135 8.29 -10.94 -17.66
CA TYR A 135 9.20 -11.00 -16.52
C TYR A 135 10.11 -9.77 -16.45
N PRO A 136 10.97 -9.46 -17.44
CA PRO A 136 11.74 -8.24 -17.45
C PRO A 136 10.99 -7.09 -18.14
N SER A 137 11.05 -5.93 -17.54
CA SER A 137 10.76 -4.68 -18.23
C SER A 137 11.90 -4.32 -19.19
N VAL A 138 11.57 -4.05 -20.45
CA VAL A 138 12.54 -3.60 -21.48
C VAL A 138 12.22 -2.17 -21.88
N LEU A 139 13.17 -1.26 -21.66
CA LEU A 139 13.01 0.20 -21.88
C LEU A 139 11.77 0.76 -21.16
N PRO A 140 11.67 0.63 -19.82
CA PRO A 140 10.47 1.02 -19.09
C PRO A 140 10.17 2.51 -19.24
N ALA A 141 8.89 2.82 -19.42
CA ALA A 141 8.37 4.17 -19.25
C ALA A 141 8.32 4.47 -17.75
N ASN A 142 8.75 5.68 -17.35
CA ASN A 142 8.58 6.11 -15.96
C ASN A 142 7.08 6.17 -15.64
N PRO A 143 6.57 5.39 -14.67
CA PRO A 143 5.15 5.25 -14.41
C PRO A 143 4.53 6.46 -13.67
N ARG A 144 5.35 7.38 -13.16
CA ARG A 144 4.93 8.53 -12.31
C ARG A 144 3.93 8.13 -11.22
N LEU A 145 4.25 7.03 -10.55
CA LEU A 145 3.40 6.35 -9.58
C LEU A 145 3.30 7.22 -8.31
N GLN A 146 2.09 7.53 -7.87
CA GLN A 146 1.83 8.30 -6.65
C GLN A 146 0.66 7.72 -5.87
N ILE A 147 0.64 7.97 -4.57
CA ILE A 147 -0.52 7.75 -3.71
C ILE A 147 -0.87 9.06 -3.00
N GLY A 148 -2.13 9.25 -2.65
CA GLY A 148 -2.59 10.51 -2.08
C GLY A 148 -3.68 10.36 -1.04
N ILE A 149 -3.86 11.40 -0.25
CA ILE A 149 -5.00 11.56 0.65
C ILE A 149 -5.64 12.92 0.37
N ASP A 150 -6.92 12.94 -0.01
CA ASP A 150 -7.73 14.14 0.09
C ASP A 150 -8.23 14.29 1.54
N PRO A 151 -7.79 15.32 2.27
CA PRO A 151 -8.09 15.46 3.69
C PRO A 151 -9.53 15.93 3.95
N THR A 152 -10.24 16.42 2.93
CA THR A 152 -11.63 16.89 3.03
C THR A 152 -12.63 15.75 2.80
N GLY A 153 -12.16 14.65 2.20
CA GLY A 153 -12.96 13.50 1.78
C GLY A 153 -13.60 13.66 0.41
N ASN A 154 -13.15 14.64 -0.40
CA ASN A 154 -13.59 14.77 -1.79
C ASN A 154 -13.11 13.56 -2.61
N TRP A 155 -13.95 13.02 -3.48
CA TRP A 155 -13.62 11.90 -4.37
C TRP A 155 -13.09 12.35 -5.74
N ASN A 156 -13.05 13.65 -6.01
CA ASN A 156 -12.52 14.18 -7.25
C ASN A 156 -11.00 13.98 -7.33
N ALA A 157 -10.56 13.02 -8.14
CA ALA A 157 -9.14 12.70 -8.34
C ALA A 157 -8.30 13.84 -8.96
N PHE A 158 -8.95 14.91 -9.46
CA PHE A 158 -8.30 16.10 -9.99
C PHE A 158 -8.27 17.27 -9.00
N SER A 159 -8.69 17.04 -7.75
CA SER A 159 -8.69 18.05 -6.70
C SER A 159 -7.25 18.50 -6.39
N GLY A 160 -7.05 19.82 -6.26
CA GLY A 160 -5.79 20.40 -5.79
C GLY A 160 -5.54 20.19 -4.30
N ASP A 161 -6.55 19.73 -3.55
CA ASP A 161 -6.46 19.49 -2.10
C ASP A 161 -5.82 18.14 -1.77
N ILE A 162 -5.63 17.26 -2.76
CA ILE A 162 -5.02 15.95 -2.55
C ILE A 162 -3.55 16.14 -2.15
N VAL A 163 -3.21 15.65 -0.97
CA VAL A 163 -1.83 15.54 -0.51
C VAL A 163 -1.23 14.30 -1.14
N TRP A 164 -0.45 14.48 -2.21
CA TRP A 164 0.25 13.40 -2.89
C TRP A 164 1.59 13.06 -2.24
N SER A 165 1.97 11.79 -2.29
CA SER A 165 3.35 11.36 -2.09
C SER A 165 4.26 11.98 -3.15
N GLY A 166 5.57 11.95 -2.92
CA GLY A 166 6.52 12.03 -4.04
C GLY A 166 6.24 10.91 -5.05
N GLU A 167 6.63 11.10 -6.31
CA GLU A 167 6.62 10.02 -7.30
C GLU A 167 7.53 8.88 -6.80
N ALA A 168 7.04 7.64 -6.85
CA ALA A 168 7.85 6.48 -6.51
C ALA A 168 9.06 6.41 -7.47
N PRO A 169 10.30 6.25 -6.97
CA PRO A 169 11.45 6.02 -7.82
C PRO A 169 11.20 4.80 -8.71
N MET A 170 11.38 4.92 -10.02
CA MET A 170 11.09 3.84 -10.97
C MET A 170 11.82 2.54 -10.60
N ASN A 171 13.08 2.63 -10.18
CA ASN A 171 13.87 1.47 -9.75
C ASN A 171 13.35 0.80 -8.48
N ALA A 172 12.48 1.44 -7.69
CA ALA A 172 11.88 0.86 -6.49
C ALA A 172 10.58 0.08 -6.77
N VAL A 173 9.99 0.22 -7.97
CA VAL A 173 8.70 -0.38 -8.33
C VAL A 173 8.72 -1.19 -9.63
N ILE A 174 9.76 -1.05 -10.46
CA ILE A 174 9.86 -1.80 -11.72
C ILE A 174 10.29 -3.25 -11.43
N ASP A 175 9.49 -4.21 -11.90
CA ASP A 175 9.68 -5.66 -11.74
C ASP A 175 9.85 -6.15 -10.29
N GLN A 176 9.52 -5.32 -9.30
CA GLN A 176 9.53 -5.64 -7.87
C GLN A 176 8.49 -4.83 -7.10
N TRP A 177 8.06 -5.35 -5.96
CA TRP A 177 7.14 -4.65 -5.07
C TRP A 177 7.84 -3.53 -4.29
N GLY A 178 7.42 -2.30 -4.52
CA GLY A 178 7.84 -1.12 -3.78
C GLY A 178 6.77 -0.65 -2.79
N TYR A 179 7.19 -0.24 -1.59
CA TYR A 179 6.30 0.32 -0.58
C TYR A 179 6.15 1.83 -0.74
N MET A 180 4.92 2.32 -0.77
CA MET A 180 4.60 3.75 -0.86
C MET A 180 3.88 4.20 0.39
N VAL A 181 4.11 5.46 0.80
CA VAL A 181 3.51 6.04 1.99
C VAL A 181 3.27 7.54 1.83
N VAL A 182 2.16 8.03 2.37
CA VAL A 182 1.81 9.45 2.46
C VAL A 182 1.03 9.72 3.74
N GLU A 183 1.14 10.92 4.29
CA GLU A 183 0.39 11.34 5.47
C GLU A 183 -0.39 12.63 5.19
N ALA A 184 -1.59 12.72 5.76
CA ALA A 184 -2.39 13.94 5.74
C ALA A 184 -3.24 14.04 7.01
N THR A 185 -3.56 15.27 7.42
CA THR A 185 -4.45 15.54 8.55
C THR A 185 -5.88 15.64 8.05
N ALA A 186 -6.77 14.80 8.57
CA ALA A 186 -8.19 14.86 8.21
C ALA A 186 -8.78 16.22 8.56
N GLN A 187 -9.48 16.84 7.62
CA GLN A 187 -10.21 18.10 7.80
C GLN A 187 -11.71 17.85 8.01
N ASN A 188 -12.18 16.65 7.72
CA ASN A 188 -13.55 16.22 7.91
C ASN A 188 -13.60 14.81 8.53
N ASN A 189 -14.80 14.29 8.79
CA ASN A 189 -15.02 12.93 9.28
C ASN A 189 -14.93 11.85 8.17
N VAL A 190 -14.48 12.24 6.98
CA VAL A 190 -14.16 11.40 5.84
C VAL A 190 -12.86 11.90 5.22
N ILE A 191 -12.03 10.97 4.77
CA ILE A 191 -10.91 11.23 3.86
C ILE A 191 -11.01 10.30 2.66
N THR A 192 -10.37 10.66 1.56
CA THR A 192 -10.29 9.79 0.37
C THR A 192 -8.84 9.43 0.13
N VAL A 193 -8.53 8.14 0.00
CA VAL A 193 -7.20 7.69 -0.43
C VAL A 193 -7.20 7.46 -1.93
N PHE A 194 -6.10 7.81 -2.60
CA PHE A 194 -5.94 7.70 -4.05
C PHE A 194 -4.67 6.94 -4.41
N MET A 195 -4.73 6.19 -5.50
CA MET A 195 -3.60 5.64 -6.25
C MET A 195 -3.62 6.26 -7.63
N LYS A 196 -2.44 6.59 -8.18
CA LYS A 196 -2.25 7.22 -9.50
C LYS A 196 -1.09 6.59 -10.26
N THR A 197 -1.27 6.42 -11.57
CA THR A 197 -0.21 6.19 -12.56
C THR A 197 -0.35 7.14 -13.74
N SER A 198 0.79 7.53 -14.32
CA SER A 198 0.83 8.34 -15.53
C SER A 198 2.13 8.09 -16.33
N PRO A 199 2.24 6.98 -17.06
CA PRO A 199 3.47 6.62 -17.77
C PRO A 199 3.94 7.68 -18.77
N ASP A 200 5.24 7.98 -18.78
CA ASP A 200 5.82 8.98 -19.69
C ASP A 200 5.72 8.63 -21.18
N PHE A 201 5.69 7.34 -21.50
CA PHE A 201 5.68 6.86 -22.88
C PHE A 201 4.57 5.84 -23.11
N ALA A 202 4.09 5.78 -24.35
CA ALA A 202 3.14 4.79 -24.84
C ALA A 202 3.84 3.46 -25.17
N ASN A 203 4.48 2.87 -24.16
CA ASN A 203 5.07 1.54 -24.27
C ASN A 203 4.00 0.50 -24.64
N LYS A 204 4.46 -0.61 -25.21
CA LYS A 204 3.57 -1.73 -25.55
C LYS A 204 2.82 -2.20 -24.31
N HIS A 205 3.54 -2.35 -23.20
CA HIS A 205 2.99 -2.72 -21.89
C HIS A 205 3.28 -1.61 -20.89
N ASN A 206 2.27 -1.24 -20.13
CA ASN A 206 2.29 -0.22 -19.09
C ASN A 206 1.36 -0.68 -17.97
N ASP A 207 1.79 -1.74 -17.29
CA ASP A 207 1.00 -2.49 -16.34
C ASP A 207 1.44 -2.15 -14.92
N THR A 208 0.47 -1.94 -14.04
CA THR A 208 0.71 -1.72 -12.63
C THR A 208 -0.13 -2.67 -11.78
N TYR A 209 0.44 -3.09 -10.66
CA TYR A 209 -0.11 -4.07 -9.74
C TYR A 209 -0.08 -3.47 -8.34
N TRP A 210 -1.16 -3.63 -7.59
CA TRP A 210 -1.36 -2.97 -6.31
C TRP A 210 -1.89 -3.96 -5.29
N ASP A 211 -1.27 -3.97 -4.11
CA ASP A 211 -1.57 -4.92 -3.06
C ASP A 211 -1.26 -4.35 -1.67
N ASN A 212 -1.86 -4.94 -0.62
CA ASN A 212 -1.61 -4.62 0.79
C ASN A 212 -1.73 -3.12 1.13
N ALA A 213 -2.86 -2.51 0.74
CA ALA A 213 -3.22 -1.16 1.14
C ALA A 213 -3.50 -1.06 2.65
N ASN A 214 -3.07 0.01 3.28
CA ASN A 214 -3.22 0.24 4.70
C ASN A 214 -3.47 1.71 5.01
N LEU A 215 -4.37 1.98 5.95
CA LEU A 215 -4.63 3.32 6.46
C LEU A 215 -4.77 3.27 7.97
N ILE A 216 -3.90 4.01 8.66
CA ILE A 216 -3.78 4.02 10.12
C ILE A 216 -3.62 5.45 10.63
N VAL A 217 -3.81 5.66 11.93
CA VAL A 217 -3.43 6.91 12.59
C VAL A 217 -1.90 7.00 12.62
N ALA A 218 -1.34 8.08 12.09
CA ALA A 218 0.10 8.28 12.01
C ALA A 218 0.75 8.40 13.40
N GLY A 219 1.98 7.90 13.55
CA GLY A 219 2.75 7.98 14.80
C GLY A 219 2.36 6.96 15.88
N GLN A 220 1.41 6.07 15.60
CA GLN A 220 1.22 4.83 16.35
C GLN A 220 2.07 3.73 15.69
N ALA A 221 2.72 2.87 16.48
CA ALA A 221 3.63 1.84 15.93
C ALA A 221 2.85 0.77 15.13
N PRO A 222 3.41 0.24 14.02
CA PRO A 222 2.79 -0.85 13.28
C PRO A 222 2.45 -2.04 14.18
N PRO A 223 1.37 -2.80 13.91
CA PRO A 223 1.17 -4.10 14.54
C PRO A 223 2.42 -4.96 14.30
N PRO A 224 2.90 -5.73 15.30
CA PRO A 224 3.94 -6.71 15.04
C PRO A 224 3.45 -7.69 13.97
N THR A 225 4.22 -7.83 12.88
CA THR A 225 3.98 -8.87 11.88
C THR A 225 4.22 -10.22 12.55
N ASN A 226 3.25 -11.14 12.45
CA ASN A 226 3.46 -12.54 12.84
C ASN A 226 4.41 -13.20 11.85
N THR A 227 5.70 -12.89 11.92
CA THR A 227 6.74 -13.66 11.23
C THR A 227 6.77 -15.04 11.90
N PRO A 228 6.57 -16.15 11.16
CA PRO A 228 6.78 -17.48 11.71
C PRO A 228 8.18 -17.56 12.32
N ALA A 229 8.29 -18.10 13.53
CA ALA A 229 9.58 -18.35 14.15
C ALA A 229 10.45 -19.20 13.18
N PRO A 230 11.77 -18.95 13.10
CA PRO A 230 12.66 -19.79 12.32
C PRO A 230 12.42 -21.26 12.69
N PRO A 231 12.34 -22.18 11.70
CA PRO A 231 12.19 -23.59 12.01
C PRO A 231 13.31 -24.01 12.96
N THR A 232 12.94 -24.69 14.04
CA THR A 232 13.90 -25.27 14.97
C THR A 232 14.86 -26.15 14.17
N PRO A 233 16.19 -25.97 14.28
CA PRO A 233 17.14 -26.81 13.57
C PRO A 233 16.89 -28.27 13.99
N ILE A 234 16.53 -29.10 13.00
CA ILE A 234 16.40 -30.54 13.17
C ILE A 234 17.81 -31.06 13.48
N PRO A 235 18.01 -31.83 14.57
CA PRO A 235 19.30 -32.47 14.82
C PRO A 235 19.66 -33.36 13.63
N SER A 236 20.82 -33.10 13.03
CA SER A 236 21.38 -33.94 11.98
C SER A 236 21.69 -35.30 12.59
N ASP A 237 21.06 -36.37 12.09
CA ASP A 237 21.48 -37.73 12.41
C ASP A 237 22.90 -37.92 11.88
N THR A 238 23.85 -38.03 12.81
CA THR A 238 25.21 -38.45 12.54
C THR A 238 25.17 -39.90 12.04
N PRO A 239 25.74 -40.23 10.87
CA PRO A 239 25.89 -41.63 10.47
C PRO A 239 26.83 -42.34 11.46
N VAL A 240 26.43 -43.51 11.96
CA VAL A 240 27.23 -44.37 12.84
C VAL A 240 27.65 -45.61 12.02
N PRO A 241 28.88 -46.12 12.24
CA PRO A 241 30.02 -46.14 11.33
C PRO A 241 29.92 -47.11 10.13
#